data_AF-A0A0E2ALM5-F1
#
_entry.id   AF-A0A0E2ALM5-F1
#
_cell.length_a   1.000
_cell.length_b   1.000
_cell.length_c   1.000
_cell.angle_alpha   90.00
_cell.angle_beta   90.00
_cell.angle_gamma   90.00
#
_symmetry.space_group_name_H-M   'P 1'
#
loop_
_entity.id
_entity.type
_entity.pdbx_description
1 polymer ?
#
loop_
_entity_poly.entity_id
_entity_poly.type
_entity_poly.pdbx_seq_one_letter_code
_entity_poly.pdbx_strand_id
1 'polypeptide(L)'
;MEQYSTNLTDKQWQFIEKIVNTQKRRRKYSIRGIFDGILYLLKTGCQWRMLPSNFAPWQSVYYYFSKWKNEGIIEELLSVIHSNVRKQLGKAESPSLGIIDSRSVKTSHHVDSDRGIDGNKKIKGRKQHVIVDTLGLPMAVAVHEANIHDSKGAPQVIDKLAFKFPRLIKILADGGYRGVGANPTTLLALSREELSIMQSTRALNTYHNCRCYHRQLELFVKSKGEEDIPLTTLTMEFFDDYRIHFKRKGYALSTTKQNLFWLSRLMYRAISQQTIRYNPFEDAKYERVERKIRCLGKTDVARILAIPLQNKEAEFVRRIFLFSIFTVLAFADVSKLRYCDIETNSAGIRYIRQYRKKTDVESITPLHPIAEQILSLFPPKEKKEDSLIFKTSLSRIQIGMHLKAIGLACGIRQPLSFHVGRHSFGTLTLEAGVPIESIAKMMGHASIVSTQIYAQITDQKISKDMDQLIKKSTRNKNIF
;
A
#
# COMPACT_ATOMS: atom_id res chain seq x y z
N MET A 1 -27.64 46.99 12.07
CA MET A 1 -26.26 46.50 11.87
C MET A 1 -25.47 47.66 11.33
N GLU A 2 -24.33 48.01 11.94
CA GLU A 2 -23.40 48.92 11.29
C GLU A 2 -23.02 48.32 9.93
N GLN A 3 -23.01 49.16 8.89
CA GLN A 3 -22.78 48.71 7.54
C GLN A 3 -21.28 48.76 7.25
N TYR A 4 -20.63 47.60 7.35
CA TYR A 4 -19.25 47.48 6.89
C TYR A 4 -19.20 47.46 5.36
N SER A 5 -18.12 48.00 4.79
CA SER A 5 -17.87 47.94 3.33
C SER A 5 -17.73 46.52 2.79
N THR A 6 -17.56 45.52 3.66
CA THR A 6 -17.52 44.09 3.33
C THR A 6 -18.89 43.45 3.23
N ASN A 7 -19.95 44.12 3.69
CA ASN A 7 -21.30 43.54 3.69
C ASN A 7 -21.85 43.47 2.27
N LEU A 8 -22.56 42.39 1.97
CA LEU A 8 -23.18 42.19 0.67
C LEU A 8 -24.33 43.17 0.45
N THR A 9 -24.45 43.68 -0.77
CA THR A 9 -25.66 44.37 -1.23
C THR A 9 -26.83 43.40 -1.34
N ASP A 10 -28.07 43.90 -1.35
CA ASP A 10 -29.26 43.04 -1.45
C ASP A 10 -29.27 42.20 -2.73
N LYS A 11 -28.84 42.78 -3.86
CA LYS A 11 -28.72 42.06 -5.13
C LYS A 11 -27.70 40.93 -5.07
N GLN A 12 -26.54 41.17 -4.45
CA GLN A 12 -25.52 40.12 -4.26
C GLN A 12 -26.02 39.04 -3.31
N TRP A 13 -26.71 39.42 -2.23
CA TRP A 13 -27.27 38.48 -1.27
C TRP A 13 -28.35 37.60 -1.91
N GLN A 14 -29.29 38.15 -2.66
CA GLN A 14 -30.32 37.38 -3.37
C GLN A 14 -29.73 36.32 -4.31
N PHE A 15 -28.54 36.57 -4.85
CA PHE A 15 -27.82 35.59 -5.65
C PHE A 15 -27.17 34.51 -4.78
N ILE A 16 -26.42 34.90 -3.74
CA ILE A 16 -25.70 33.99 -2.85
C ILE A 16 -26.66 33.10 -2.04
N GLU A 17 -27.79 33.66 -1.59
CA GLU A 17 -28.78 32.99 -0.75
C GLU A 17 -29.31 31.69 -1.36
N LYS A 18 -29.49 31.66 -2.69
CA LYS A 18 -29.97 30.49 -3.42
C LYS A 18 -29.05 29.27 -3.28
N ILE A 19 -27.77 29.50 -3.04
CA ILE A 19 -26.74 28.46 -2.92
C ILE A 19 -26.51 28.12 -1.44
N VAL A 20 -26.39 29.13 -0.57
CA VAL A 20 -25.98 28.91 0.83
C VAL A 20 -27.14 28.60 1.79
N ASN A 21 -28.40 28.86 1.40
CA ASN A 21 -29.58 28.73 2.25
C ASN A 21 -30.67 27.86 1.60
N THR A 22 -30.36 26.59 1.33
CA THR A 22 -31.27 25.62 0.70
C THR A 22 -32.46 25.20 1.58
N GLN A 23 -32.42 25.45 2.89
CA GLN A 23 -33.48 25.08 3.83
C GLN A 23 -33.92 26.29 4.67
N LYS A 24 -35.18 26.70 4.51
CA LYS A 24 -35.83 27.77 5.30
C LYS A 24 -36.16 27.29 6.72
N ARG A 25 -35.13 27.11 7.55
CA ARG A 25 -35.26 26.82 8.99
C ARG A 25 -35.27 28.11 9.81
N ARG A 26 -36.03 28.14 10.91
CA ARG A 26 -35.96 29.21 11.90
C ARG A 26 -34.59 29.18 12.58
N ARG A 27 -33.90 30.32 12.62
CA ARG A 27 -32.53 30.46 13.16
C ARG A 27 -32.44 31.67 14.07
N LYS A 28 -31.56 31.58 15.08
CA LYS A 28 -31.27 32.70 16.00
C LYS A 28 -30.52 33.84 15.30
N TYR A 29 -29.61 33.50 14.37
CA TYR A 29 -28.82 34.45 13.60
C TYR A 29 -29.12 34.28 12.11
N SER A 30 -29.18 35.40 11.37
CA SER A 30 -29.43 35.38 9.93
C SER A 30 -28.23 34.80 9.18
N ILE A 31 -28.47 33.99 8.14
CA ILE A 31 -27.39 33.45 7.31
C ILE A 31 -26.61 34.58 6.61
N ARG A 32 -27.29 35.66 6.21
CA ARG A 32 -26.64 36.86 5.68
C ARG A 32 -25.62 37.45 6.66
N GLY A 33 -26.03 37.68 7.92
CA GLY A 33 -25.12 38.22 8.92
C GLY A 33 -23.94 37.30 9.24
N ILE A 34 -24.15 35.98 9.14
CA ILE A 34 -23.07 35.01 9.24
C ILE A 34 -22.10 35.12 8.06
N PHE A 35 -22.62 35.20 6.83
CA PHE A 35 -21.81 35.32 5.63
C PHE A 35 -21.05 36.65 5.57
N ASP A 36 -21.69 37.77 5.93
CA ASP A 36 -21.06 39.08 6.06
C ASP A 36 -19.94 39.05 7.12
N GLY A 37 -20.13 38.32 8.23
CA GLY A 37 -19.07 38.09 9.23
C GLY A 37 -17.87 37.32 8.68
N ILE A 38 -18.10 36.33 7.80
CA ILE A 38 -17.02 35.61 7.10
C ILE A 38 -16.28 36.56 6.15
N LEU A 39 -17.00 37.39 5.40
CA LEU A 39 -16.39 38.37 4.48
C LEU A 39 -15.59 39.43 5.23
N TYR A 40 -16.08 39.89 6.38
CA TYR A 40 -15.36 40.80 7.26
C TYR A 40 -14.04 40.20 7.74
N LEU A 41 -14.07 38.97 8.25
CA LEU A 41 -12.86 38.22 8.65
C LEU A 41 -11.90 38.05 7.49
N LEU A 42 -12.39 37.70 6.30
CA LEU A 42 -11.57 37.52 5.10
C LEU A 42 -10.86 38.81 4.68
N LYS A 43 -11.56 39.95 4.75
CA LYS A 43 -11.01 41.25 4.34
C LYS A 43 -10.05 41.84 5.38
N THR A 44 -10.37 41.72 6.66
CA THR A 44 -9.61 42.35 7.75
C THR A 44 -8.49 41.47 8.29
N GLY A 45 -8.61 40.15 8.16
CA GLY A 45 -7.67 39.20 8.74
C GLY A 45 -7.69 39.16 10.28
N CYS A 46 -8.74 39.69 10.93
CA CYS A 46 -8.82 39.66 12.39
C CYS A 46 -8.94 38.22 12.92
N GLN A 47 -8.55 38.00 14.17
CA GLN A 47 -8.72 36.71 14.81
C GLN A 47 -10.22 36.41 14.99
N TRP A 48 -10.64 35.14 14.91
CA TRP A 48 -12.05 34.74 15.09
C TRP A 48 -12.67 35.33 16.37
N ARG A 49 -11.93 35.33 17.49
CA ARG A 49 -12.40 35.88 18.78
C ARG A 49 -12.54 37.40 18.81
N MET A 50 -11.94 38.09 17.84
CA MET A 50 -11.97 39.55 17.68
C MET A 50 -13.01 39.99 16.63
N LEU A 51 -13.91 39.08 16.22
CA LEU A 51 -15.04 39.46 15.38
C LEU A 51 -15.91 40.49 16.13
N PRO A 52 -16.27 41.64 15.51
CA PRO A 52 -17.09 42.65 16.15
C PRO A 52 -18.39 42.10 16.73
N SER A 53 -18.80 42.63 17.88
CA SER A 53 -19.97 42.16 18.65
C SER A 53 -21.32 42.39 17.96
N ASN A 54 -21.35 43.21 16.91
CA ASN A 54 -22.53 43.44 16.08
C ASN A 54 -22.79 42.31 15.05
N PHE A 55 -21.84 41.40 14.83
CA PHE A 55 -22.05 40.15 14.10
C PHE A 55 -22.59 39.03 15.02
N ALA A 56 -22.95 37.89 14.42
CA ALA A 56 -23.23 36.69 15.20
C ALA A 56 -21.97 36.26 16.00
N PRO A 57 -22.13 35.59 17.16
CA PRO A 57 -20.99 35.10 17.94
C PRO A 57 -20.03 34.30 17.06
N TRP A 58 -18.73 34.52 17.23
CA TRP A 58 -17.70 33.95 16.36
C TRP A 58 -17.79 32.42 16.24
N GLN A 59 -18.27 31.73 17.28
CA GLN A 59 -18.50 30.28 17.26
C GLN A 59 -19.55 29.89 16.21
N SER A 60 -20.61 30.68 16.09
CA SER A 60 -21.66 30.46 15.09
C SER A 60 -21.13 30.75 13.69
N VAL A 61 -20.37 31.83 13.52
CA VAL A 61 -19.77 32.18 12.23
C VAL A 61 -18.78 31.11 11.77
N TYR A 62 -17.90 30.66 12.68
CA TYR A 62 -16.94 29.59 12.42
C TYR A 62 -17.62 28.26 12.11
N TYR A 63 -18.70 27.92 12.84
CA TYR A 63 -19.46 26.69 12.59
C TYR A 63 -19.96 26.64 11.14
N TYR A 64 -20.60 27.72 10.65
CA TYR A 64 -21.10 27.76 9.28
C TYR A 64 -19.98 27.80 8.24
N PHE A 65 -18.90 28.55 8.49
CA PHE A 65 -17.71 28.52 7.63
C PHE A 65 -17.16 27.09 7.48
N SER A 66 -16.95 26.40 8.60
CA SER A 66 -16.44 25.02 8.61
C SER A 66 -17.39 24.06 7.90
N LYS A 67 -18.70 24.20 8.17
CA LYS A 67 -19.75 23.41 7.52
C LYS A 67 -19.74 23.59 6.00
N TRP A 68 -19.86 24.83 5.52
CA TRP A 68 -19.92 25.12 4.08
C TRP A 68 -18.64 24.75 3.34
N LYS A 69 -17.48 24.90 3.98
CA LYS A 69 -16.20 24.43 3.45
C LYS A 69 -16.19 22.91 3.28
N ASN A 70 -16.65 22.15 4.28
CA ASN A 70 -16.63 20.70 4.23
C ASN A 70 -17.72 20.12 3.30
N GLU A 71 -18.83 20.84 3.12
CA GLU A 71 -19.91 20.50 2.19
C GLU A 71 -19.62 20.93 0.74
N GLY A 72 -18.54 21.66 0.47
CA GLY A 72 -18.16 22.12 -0.87
C GLY A 72 -18.99 23.30 -1.41
N ILE A 73 -19.78 23.95 -0.56
CA ILE A 73 -20.69 25.05 -0.93
C ILE A 73 -19.91 26.28 -1.38
N ILE A 74 -18.72 26.53 -0.82
CA ILE A 74 -17.88 27.67 -1.22
C ILE A 74 -17.33 27.47 -2.64
N GLU A 75 -16.91 26.25 -2.98
CA GLU A 75 -16.44 25.86 -4.30
C GLU A 75 -17.56 25.94 -5.35
N GLU A 76 -18.77 25.50 -4.99
CA GLU A 76 -19.97 25.64 -5.83
C GLU A 76 -20.27 27.12 -6.08
N LEU A 77 -20.32 27.94 -5.03
CA LEU A 77 -20.56 29.38 -5.15
C LEU A 77 -19.53 30.05 -6.09
N LEU A 78 -18.25 29.73 -5.92
CA LEU A 78 -17.20 30.24 -6.79
C LEU A 78 -17.40 29.82 -8.25
N SER A 79 -17.79 28.57 -8.50
CA SER A 79 -18.07 28.05 -9.85
C SER A 79 -19.22 28.79 -10.54
N VAL A 80 -20.33 29.04 -9.82
CA VAL A 80 -21.48 29.75 -10.36
C VAL A 80 -21.13 31.23 -10.63
N ILE A 81 -20.42 31.89 -9.70
CA ILE A 81 -19.95 33.27 -9.90
C ILE A 81 -19.02 33.35 -11.11
N HIS A 82 -18.06 32.43 -11.21
CA HIS A 82 -17.11 32.35 -12.32
C HIS A 82 -17.83 32.23 -13.67
N SER A 83 -18.79 31.30 -13.80
CA SER A 83 -19.58 31.14 -15.03
C SER A 83 -20.36 32.41 -15.39
N ASN A 84 -21.02 33.04 -14.41
CA ASN A 84 -21.82 34.23 -14.66
C ASN A 84 -20.99 35.44 -15.09
N VAL A 85 -19.86 35.71 -14.43
CA VAL A 85 -18.96 36.81 -14.82
C VAL A 85 -18.47 36.60 -16.26
N ARG A 86 -18.16 35.36 -16.65
CA ARG A 86 -17.76 35.05 -18.02
C ARG A 86 -18.87 35.33 -19.03
N LYS A 87 -20.10 34.89 -18.75
CA LYS A 87 -21.26 35.17 -19.62
C LYS A 87 -21.51 36.67 -19.78
N GLN A 88 -21.44 37.43 -18.70
CA GLN A 88 -21.60 38.89 -18.71
C GLN A 88 -20.58 39.59 -19.61
N LEU A 89 -19.36 39.04 -19.70
CA LEU A 89 -18.29 39.56 -20.55
C LEU A 89 -18.27 38.94 -21.95
N GLY A 90 -19.36 38.29 -22.38
CA GLY A 90 -19.50 37.68 -23.71
C GLY A 90 -18.56 36.48 -23.93
N LYS A 91 -18.06 35.86 -22.86
CA LYS A 91 -17.24 34.64 -22.93
C LYS A 91 -18.09 33.42 -22.62
N ALA A 92 -17.68 32.29 -23.19
CA ALA A 92 -18.27 30.99 -22.85
C ALA A 92 -18.03 30.64 -21.37
N GLU A 93 -19.02 29.98 -20.77
CA GLU A 93 -19.07 29.61 -19.34
C GLU A 93 -17.82 28.86 -18.88
N SER A 94 -17.44 27.81 -19.62
CA SER A 94 -16.22 27.05 -19.39
C SER A 94 -15.06 27.63 -20.22
N PRO A 95 -13.93 28.00 -19.59
CA PRO A 95 -12.73 28.48 -20.28
C PRO A 95 -12.03 27.34 -21.00
N SER A 96 -11.38 27.65 -22.13
CA SER A 96 -10.54 26.71 -22.87
C SER A 96 -9.06 26.78 -22.52
N LEU A 97 -8.64 27.84 -21.83
CA LEU A 97 -7.27 28.12 -21.46
C LEU A 97 -7.21 28.53 -19.99
N GLY A 98 -6.30 27.91 -19.23
CA GLY A 98 -5.92 28.31 -17.88
C GLY A 98 -4.49 28.86 -17.82
N ILE A 99 -4.16 29.56 -16.74
CA ILE A 99 -2.83 30.09 -16.45
C ILE A 99 -2.48 29.70 -15.02
N ILE A 100 -1.34 29.06 -14.80
CA ILE A 100 -0.87 28.62 -13.48
C ILE A 100 0.34 29.43 -13.03
N ASP A 101 0.33 29.82 -11.75
CA ASP A 101 1.47 30.43 -11.08
C ASP A 101 1.55 30.01 -9.60
N SER A 102 2.73 30.18 -8.98
CA SER A 102 2.98 29.87 -7.57
C SER A 102 3.48 31.06 -6.76
N ARG A 103 3.01 31.13 -5.51
CA ARG A 103 3.43 32.15 -4.54
C ARG A 103 3.82 31.52 -3.21
N SER A 104 5.04 31.82 -2.75
CA SER A 104 5.50 31.47 -1.40
C SER A 104 5.13 32.57 -0.41
N VAL A 105 4.55 32.19 0.72
CA VAL A 105 4.00 33.09 1.74
C VAL A 105 4.56 32.70 3.11
N LYS A 106 5.00 33.69 3.89
CA LYS A 106 5.48 33.46 5.27
C LYS A 106 4.32 32.98 6.15
N THR A 107 4.55 31.93 6.94
CA THR A 107 3.59 31.50 7.97
C THR A 107 3.81 32.27 9.27
N SER A 108 2.73 32.53 10.03
CA SER A 108 2.84 33.03 11.41
C SER A 108 3.56 32.03 12.32
N HIS A 109 4.04 32.43 13.50
CA HIS A 109 4.83 31.58 14.40
C HIS A 109 4.08 30.33 14.91
N HIS A 110 2.74 30.31 14.92
CA HIS A 110 1.92 29.29 15.58
C HIS A 110 1.39 28.13 14.70
N VAL A 111 1.92 27.92 13.49
CA VAL A 111 1.44 26.92 12.50
C VAL A 111 2.42 25.74 12.35
N ASP A 112 2.44 24.75 13.23
CA ASP A 112 3.56 23.78 13.24
C ASP A 112 3.55 22.69 12.16
N SER A 113 2.54 22.62 11.30
CA SER A 113 2.45 21.67 10.19
C SER A 113 2.56 22.32 8.81
N ASP A 114 2.99 21.53 7.82
CA ASP A 114 3.09 21.89 6.40
C ASP A 114 3.87 23.20 6.16
N ARG A 115 5.13 23.23 6.57
CA ARG A 115 6.03 24.38 6.43
C ARG A 115 7.34 23.95 5.78
N GLY A 116 7.79 24.72 4.80
CA GLY A 116 9.08 24.54 4.13
C GLY A 116 9.87 25.83 4.03
N ILE A 117 11.08 25.76 3.48
CA ILE A 117 11.87 26.93 3.09
C ILE A 117 11.97 26.93 1.58
N ASP A 118 11.43 27.98 0.95
CA ASP A 118 11.69 28.27 -0.45
C ASP A 118 13.14 28.79 -0.55
N GLY A 119 14.05 27.97 -1.08
CA GLY A 119 15.47 28.30 -1.18
C GLY A 119 15.75 29.51 -2.09
N ASN A 120 14.94 29.71 -3.13
CA ASN A 120 15.11 30.81 -4.08
C ASN A 120 14.61 32.12 -3.47
N LYS A 121 13.42 32.10 -2.86
CA LYS A 121 12.79 33.30 -2.28
C LYS A 121 13.23 33.57 -0.84
N LYS A 122 13.96 32.63 -0.22
CA LYS A 122 14.36 32.63 1.20
C LYS A 122 13.17 32.84 2.14
N ILE A 123 12.01 32.25 1.78
CA ILE A 123 10.76 32.35 2.54
C ILE A 123 10.52 31.05 3.29
N LYS A 124 10.52 31.11 4.62
CA LYS A 124 10.00 30.03 5.47
C LYS A 124 8.48 30.14 5.55
N GLY A 125 7.76 29.17 5.00
CA GLY A 125 6.30 29.15 5.06
C GLY A 125 5.65 28.14 4.12
N ARG A 126 4.61 28.60 3.42
CA ARG A 126 3.78 27.77 2.52
C ARG A 126 3.82 28.29 1.10
N LYS A 127 3.66 27.40 0.12
CA LYS A 127 3.54 27.74 -1.30
C LYS A 127 2.12 27.50 -1.80
N GLN A 128 1.55 28.50 -2.43
CA GLN A 128 0.21 28.48 -3.01
C GLN A 128 0.35 28.39 -4.53
N HIS A 129 -0.22 27.36 -5.12
CA HIS A 129 -0.39 27.27 -6.57
C HIS A 129 -1.83 27.65 -6.91
N VAL A 130 -1.98 28.55 -7.87
CA VAL A 130 -3.28 29.06 -8.31
C VAL A 130 -3.39 28.92 -9.82
N ILE A 131 -4.51 28.37 -10.27
CA ILE A 131 -4.88 28.37 -11.69
C ILE A 131 -6.02 29.37 -11.87
N VAL A 132 -5.85 30.28 -12.82
CA VAL A 132 -6.85 31.27 -13.23
C VAL A 132 -7.21 31.11 -14.69
N ASP A 133 -8.36 31.65 -15.10
CA ASP A 133 -8.72 31.75 -16.51
C ASP A 133 -8.10 32.99 -17.19
N THR A 134 -8.44 33.23 -18.46
CA THR A 134 -7.97 34.40 -19.22
C THR A 134 -8.49 35.75 -18.72
N LEU A 135 -9.47 35.76 -17.81
CA LEU A 135 -10.00 36.96 -17.16
C LEU A 135 -9.41 37.16 -15.75
N GLY A 136 -8.49 36.27 -15.32
CA GLY A 136 -7.93 36.28 -13.97
C GLY A 136 -8.87 35.70 -12.91
N LEU A 137 -9.95 35.04 -13.30
CA LEU A 137 -10.89 34.42 -12.36
C LEU A 137 -10.29 33.12 -11.81
N PRO A 138 -10.26 32.92 -10.48
CA PRO A 138 -9.73 31.69 -9.89
C PRO A 138 -10.50 30.44 -10.30
N MET A 139 -9.78 29.43 -10.78
CA MET A 139 -10.30 28.13 -11.18
C MET A 139 -9.98 27.03 -10.15
N ALA A 140 -8.75 27.02 -9.63
CA ALA A 140 -8.31 26.08 -8.59
C ALA A 140 -7.14 26.65 -7.77
N VAL A 141 -7.06 26.21 -6.50
CA VAL A 141 -5.98 26.57 -5.57
C VAL A 141 -5.51 25.32 -4.82
N ALA A 142 -4.20 25.16 -4.64
CA ALA A 142 -3.65 24.22 -3.66
C ALA A 142 -2.47 24.83 -2.90
N VAL A 143 -2.39 24.49 -1.61
CA VAL A 143 -1.41 25.06 -0.67
C VAL A 143 -0.54 23.94 -0.13
N HIS A 144 0.77 24.15 -0.16
CA HIS A 144 1.80 23.17 0.13
C HIS A 144 2.89 23.78 1.02
N GLU A 145 3.84 22.97 1.43
CA GLU A 145 5.09 23.45 2.04
C GLU A 145 5.90 24.30 1.06
N ALA A 146 6.60 25.35 1.54
CA ALA A 146 7.27 26.29 0.63
C ALA A 146 8.48 25.71 -0.15
N ASN A 147 9.03 24.59 0.28
CA ASN A 147 10.13 23.87 -0.39
C ASN A 147 9.67 23.01 -1.57
N ILE A 148 8.35 22.84 -1.79
CA ILE A 148 7.86 22.08 -2.94
C ILE A 148 8.18 22.84 -4.24
N HIS A 149 8.84 22.17 -5.17
CA HIS A 149 9.13 22.72 -6.49
C HIS A 149 7.85 22.84 -7.34
N ASP A 150 7.78 23.83 -8.23
CA ASP A 150 6.54 24.17 -8.92
C ASP A 150 6.04 23.02 -9.81
N SER A 151 6.96 22.34 -10.49
CA SER A 151 6.65 21.14 -11.26
C SER A 151 6.10 19.95 -10.46
N LYS A 152 6.31 19.91 -9.14
CA LYS A 152 5.78 18.85 -8.26
C LYS A 152 4.45 19.26 -7.60
N GLY A 153 4.23 20.55 -7.38
CA GLY A 153 2.96 21.07 -6.84
C GLY A 153 1.85 21.18 -7.89
N ALA A 154 2.21 21.40 -9.17
CA ALA A 154 1.24 21.61 -10.24
C ALA A 154 0.21 20.48 -10.43
N PRO A 155 0.60 19.17 -10.43
CA PRO A 155 -0.37 18.09 -10.64
C PRO A 155 -1.56 18.14 -9.66
N GLN A 156 -1.33 18.42 -8.39
CA GLN A 156 -2.40 18.45 -7.38
C GLN A 156 -3.43 19.56 -7.64
N VAL A 157 -3.01 20.68 -8.24
CA VAL A 157 -3.91 21.80 -8.56
C VAL A 157 -4.67 21.51 -9.84
N ILE A 158 -4.00 20.88 -10.81
CA ILE A 158 -4.60 20.44 -12.07
C ILE A 158 -5.68 19.38 -11.81
N ASP A 159 -5.43 18.43 -10.90
CA ASP A 159 -6.41 17.39 -10.53
C ASP A 159 -7.72 17.99 -9.99
N LYS A 160 -7.65 19.14 -9.30
CA LYS A 160 -8.86 19.85 -8.79
C LYS A 160 -9.72 20.47 -9.88
N LEU A 161 -9.21 20.58 -11.11
CA LEU A 161 -9.94 21.05 -12.29
C LEU A 161 -10.68 19.92 -13.01
N ALA A 162 -10.34 18.66 -12.72
CA ALA A 162 -10.96 17.51 -13.36
C ALA A 162 -12.49 17.61 -13.24
N PHE A 163 -13.18 17.42 -14.36
CA PHE A 163 -14.65 17.47 -14.49
C PHE A 163 -15.31 18.82 -14.22
N LYS A 164 -14.59 19.88 -13.82
CA LYS A 164 -15.17 21.21 -13.54
C LYS A 164 -15.22 22.12 -14.76
N PHE A 165 -14.27 21.98 -15.69
CA PHE A 165 -14.14 22.83 -16.86
C PHE A 165 -14.03 22.00 -18.14
N PRO A 166 -15.16 21.55 -18.73
CA PRO A 166 -15.18 20.64 -19.87
C PRO A 166 -14.45 21.14 -21.12
N ARG A 167 -14.29 22.46 -21.28
CA ARG A 167 -13.62 23.05 -22.44
C ARG A 167 -12.11 23.24 -22.27
N LEU A 168 -11.56 23.05 -21.07
CA LEU A 168 -10.17 23.34 -20.78
C LEU A 168 -9.24 22.37 -21.53
N ILE A 169 -8.44 22.91 -22.46
CA ILE A 169 -7.53 22.12 -23.29
C ILE A 169 -6.05 22.42 -23.03
N LYS A 170 -5.74 23.57 -22.41
CA LYS A 170 -4.36 24.02 -22.21
C LYS A 170 -4.23 24.85 -20.93
N ILE A 171 -3.10 24.71 -20.26
CA ILE A 171 -2.70 25.55 -19.12
C ILE A 171 -1.33 26.16 -19.46
N LEU A 172 -1.22 27.49 -19.43
CA LEU A 172 0.04 28.21 -19.59
C LEU A 172 0.76 28.32 -18.26
N ALA A 173 2.08 28.15 -18.29
CA ALA A 173 2.94 28.18 -17.12
C ALA A 173 4.33 28.71 -17.50
N ASP A 174 5.09 29.19 -16.52
CA ASP A 174 6.49 29.60 -16.73
C ASP A 174 7.45 28.40 -16.79
N GLY A 175 8.75 28.69 -16.94
CA GLY A 175 9.79 27.66 -17.01
C GLY A 175 9.91 26.77 -15.76
N GLY A 176 9.45 27.23 -14.59
CA GLY A 176 9.44 26.46 -13.34
C GLY A 176 8.51 25.24 -13.37
N TYR A 177 7.57 25.21 -14.32
CA TYR A 177 6.64 24.12 -14.55
C TYR A 177 7.09 23.15 -15.65
N ARG A 178 8.32 23.27 -16.17
CA ARG A 178 8.85 22.27 -17.12
C ARG A 178 8.81 20.86 -16.52
N GLY A 179 8.35 19.91 -17.33
CA GLY A 179 8.24 18.49 -16.95
C GLY A 179 6.93 18.11 -16.25
N VAL A 180 6.02 19.07 -15.98
CA VAL A 180 4.66 18.74 -15.48
C VAL A 180 3.90 17.97 -16.56
N GLY A 181 3.49 16.74 -16.24
CA GLY A 181 2.80 15.85 -17.18
C GLY A 181 3.68 15.25 -18.28
N ALA A 182 5.00 15.47 -18.25
CA ALA A 182 5.93 14.82 -19.17
C ALA A 182 6.27 13.42 -18.65
N ASN A 183 6.05 12.40 -19.50
CA ASN A 183 6.47 11.05 -19.17
C ASN A 183 8.01 10.96 -19.17
N PRO A 184 8.62 10.23 -18.23
CA PRO A 184 10.08 10.08 -18.19
C PRO A 184 10.60 9.45 -19.48
N THR A 185 11.55 10.12 -20.15
CA THR A 185 12.18 9.65 -21.40
C THR A 185 13.46 8.86 -21.16
N THR A 186 13.93 8.77 -19.92
CA THR A 186 15.14 8.03 -19.51
C THR A 186 14.82 6.94 -18.49
N LEU A 187 15.68 5.92 -18.44
CA LEU A 187 15.47 4.69 -17.69
C LEU A 187 15.41 4.92 -16.16
N LEU A 188 16.37 5.62 -15.59
CA LEU A 188 16.42 5.85 -14.14
C LEU A 188 15.34 6.85 -13.70
N ALA A 189 15.02 7.85 -14.53
CA ALA A 189 13.88 8.74 -14.28
C ALA A 189 12.55 7.96 -14.22
N LEU A 190 12.31 7.06 -15.18
CA LEU A 190 11.14 6.18 -15.16
C LEU A 190 11.12 5.25 -13.95
N SER A 191 12.29 4.71 -13.59
CA SER A 191 12.46 3.87 -12.40
C SER A 191 12.13 4.61 -11.11
N ARG A 192 12.50 5.89 -10.98
CA ARG A 192 12.17 6.73 -9.82
C ARG A 192 10.68 7.05 -9.76
N GLU A 193 10.04 7.34 -10.89
CA GLU A 193 8.60 7.54 -10.96
C GLU A 193 7.85 6.28 -10.49
N GLU A 194 8.23 5.11 -11.02
CA GLU A 194 7.60 3.84 -10.63
C GLU A 194 7.81 3.52 -9.14
N LEU A 195 8.99 3.84 -8.59
CA LEU A 195 9.23 3.71 -7.15
C LEU A 195 8.31 4.59 -6.30
N SER A 196 8.07 5.83 -6.72
CA SER A 196 7.16 6.75 -6.01
C SER A 196 5.73 6.21 -5.98
N ILE A 197 5.26 5.64 -7.08
CA ILE A 197 3.96 4.97 -7.16
C ILE A 197 3.92 3.72 -6.28
N MET A 198 4.98 2.92 -6.26
CA MET A 198 5.05 1.72 -5.41
C MET A 198 5.02 2.06 -3.92
N GLN A 199 5.59 3.19 -3.53
CA GLN A 199 5.60 3.65 -2.14
C GLN A 199 4.20 3.97 -1.63
N SER A 200 3.32 4.53 -2.47
CA SER A 200 1.95 4.88 -2.09
C SER A 200 0.96 3.71 -2.23
N THR A 201 1.21 2.77 -3.15
CA THR A 201 0.23 1.73 -3.51
C THR A 201 0.50 0.34 -2.93
N ARG A 202 1.75 0.02 -2.52
CA ARG A 202 2.13 -1.35 -2.11
C ARG A 202 2.55 -1.42 -0.65
N ALA A 203 2.51 -2.64 -0.12
CA ALA A 203 3.03 -2.94 1.22
C ALA A 203 4.53 -2.62 1.32
N LEU A 204 4.96 -2.15 2.50
CA LEU A 204 6.31 -1.63 2.76
C LEU A 204 7.45 -2.55 2.29
N ASN A 205 7.34 -3.86 2.53
CA ASN A 205 8.34 -4.84 2.08
C ASN A 205 8.47 -4.90 0.55
N THR A 206 7.36 -4.72 -0.17
CA THR A 206 7.36 -4.70 -1.65
C THR A 206 8.10 -3.46 -2.14
N TYR A 207 7.83 -2.30 -1.53
CA TYR A 207 8.55 -1.07 -1.81
C TYR A 207 10.05 -1.21 -1.53
N HIS A 208 10.46 -1.78 -0.39
CA HIS A 208 11.87 -2.02 -0.08
C HIS A 208 12.57 -2.91 -1.12
N ASN A 209 11.92 -3.98 -1.58
CA ASN A 209 12.45 -4.82 -2.65
C ASN A 209 12.61 -4.04 -3.96
N CYS A 210 11.60 -3.27 -4.36
CA CYS A 210 11.66 -2.43 -5.57
C CYS A 210 12.80 -1.41 -5.47
N ARG A 211 12.97 -0.77 -4.30
CA ARG A 211 14.07 0.17 -4.03
C ARG A 211 15.43 -0.50 -4.18
N CYS A 212 15.57 -1.74 -3.74
CA CYS A 212 16.79 -2.52 -3.97
C CYS A 212 17.04 -2.77 -5.47
N TYR A 213 16.01 -3.10 -6.25
CA TYR A 213 16.15 -3.32 -7.70
C TYR A 213 16.52 -2.04 -8.44
N HIS A 214 15.88 -0.92 -8.10
CA HIS A 214 16.26 0.39 -8.60
C HIS A 214 17.73 0.72 -8.31
N ARG A 215 18.19 0.49 -7.06
CA ARG A 215 19.59 0.73 -6.70
C ARG A 215 20.55 -0.14 -7.50
N GLN A 216 20.22 -1.40 -7.75
CA GLN A 216 21.05 -2.27 -8.58
C GLN A 216 21.10 -1.79 -10.04
N LEU A 217 19.99 -1.26 -10.56
CA LEU A 217 19.93 -0.67 -11.89
C LEU A 217 20.79 0.59 -11.97
N GLU A 218 20.70 1.49 -10.97
CA GLU A 218 21.51 2.70 -10.88
C GLU A 218 23.02 2.38 -10.82
N LEU A 219 23.41 1.40 -10.00
CA LEU A 219 24.80 0.93 -9.93
C LEU A 219 25.30 0.36 -11.26
N PHE A 220 24.43 -0.31 -12.02
CA PHE A 220 24.78 -0.85 -13.32
C PHE A 220 24.95 0.24 -14.38
N VAL A 221 24.00 1.20 -14.45
CA VAL A 221 24.09 2.36 -15.36
C VAL A 221 25.38 3.14 -15.08
N LYS A 222 25.68 3.41 -13.79
CA LYS A 222 26.92 4.05 -13.39
C LYS A 222 28.17 3.25 -13.78
N SER A 223 28.12 1.92 -13.73
CA SER A 223 29.25 1.07 -14.16
C SER A 223 29.52 1.10 -15.66
N LYS A 224 28.55 1.57 -16.48
CA LYS A 224 28.74 1.85 -17.91
C LYS A 224 29.30 3.26 -18.18
N GLY A 225 29.51 4.07 -17.15
CA GLY A 225 29.97 5.47 -17.29
C GLY A 225 28.87 6.47 -17.61
N GLU A 226 27.61 6.04 -17.60
CA GLU A 226 26.44 6.86 -17.93
C GLU A 226 25.76 7.40 -16.66
N GLU A 227 25.18 8.60 -16.75
CA GLU A 227 24.34 9.16 -15.68
C GLU A 227 22.90 8.62 -15.73
N ASP A 228 22.34 8.52 -16.94
CA ASP A 228 21.05 7.90 -17.24
C ASP A 228 21.03 7.45 -18.71
N ILE A 229 20.09 6.58 -19.08
CA ILE A 229 20.01 6.00 -20.43
C ILE A 229 18.67 6.37 -21.06
N PRO A 230 18.65 6.99 -22.25
CA PRO A 230 17.41 7.23 -22.99
C PRO A 230 16.64 5.92 -23.25
N LEU A 231 15.32 5.92 -23.07
CA LEU A 231 14.51 4.72 -23.26
C LEU A 231 14.53 4.22 -24.71
N THR A 232 14.73 5.14 -25.67
CA THR A 232 14.79 4.84 -27.12
C THR A 232 16.08 4.13 -27.54
N THR A 233 17.14 4.17 -26.73
CA THR A 233 18.42 3.51 -27.04
C THR A 233 18.55 2.12 -26.42
N LEU A 234 17.56 1.70 -25.64
CA LEU A 234 17.57 0.38 -25.00
C LEU A 234 17.33 -0.73 -26.03
N THR A 235 18.28 -1.66 -26.12
CA THR A 235 18.24 -2.84 -26.99
C THR A 235 18.33 -4.12 -26.17
N MET A 236 18.05 -5.28 -26.77
CA MET A 236 18.19 -6.57 -26.10
C MET A 236 19.61 -6.83 -25.55
N GLU A 237 20.64 -6.24 -26.15
CA GLU A 237 22.02 -6.28 -25.65
C GLU A 237 22.14 -5.66 -24.25
N PHE A 238 21.41 -4.58 -23.96
CA PHE A 238 21.38 -3.99 -22.62
C PHE A 238 20.84 -4.98 -21.57
N PHE A 239 19.78 -5.72 -21.93
CA PHE A 239 19.20 -6.74 -21.06
C PHE A 239 20.20 -7.86 -20.78
N ASP A 240 20.91 -8.31 -21.81
CA ASP A 240 21.91 -9.37 -21.69
C ASP A 240 23.14 -8.93 -20.90
N ASP A 241 23.64 -7.72 -21.12
CA ASP A 241 24.72 -7.13 -20.32
C ASP A 241 24.32 -7.04 -18.84
N TYR A 242 23.09 -6.60 -18.57
CA TYR A 242 22.59 -6.50 -17.20
C TYR A 242 22.46 -7.87 -16.53
N ARG A 243 22.02 -8.88 -17.29
CA ARG A 243 21.98 -10.28 -16.85
C ARG A 243 23.39 -10.81 -16.55
N ILE A 244 24.36 -10.57 -17.44
CA ILE A 244 25.76 -10.99 -17.28
C ILE A 244 26.40 -10.29 -16.07
N HIS A 245 26.08 -9.01 -15.82
CA HIS A 245 26.56 -8.27 -14.67
C HIS A 245 26.25 -8.98 -13.34
N PHE A 246 25.02 -9.45 -13.17
CA PHE A 246 24.65 -10.21 -11.96
C PHE A 246 25.34 -11.57 -11.88
N LYS A 247 25.50 -12.28 -13.01
CA LYS A 247 26.25 -13.55 -13.06
C LYS A 247 27.70 -13.35 -12.64
N ARG A 248 28.39 -12.32 -13.17
CA ARG A 248 29.78 -11.98 -12.81
C ARG A 248 29.94 -11.65 -11.33
N LYS A 249 28.96 -11.00 -10.72
CA LYS A 249 28.94 -10.70 -9.28
C LYS A 249 28.51 -11.89 -8.39
N GLY A 250 28.23 -13.07 -8.97
CA GLY A 250 27.85 -14.27 -8.21
C GLY A 250 26.46 -14.23 -7.59
N TYR A 251 25.54 -13.40 -8.12
CA TYR A 251 24.16 -13.37 -7.61
C TYR A 251 23.41 -14.65 -7.97
N ALA A 252 22.57 -15.11 -7.04
CA ALA A 252 21.65 -16.22 -7.29
C ALA A 252 20.69 -15.89 -8.45
N LEU A 253 20.40 -16.87 -9.30
CA LEU A 253 19.52 -16.73 -10.47
C LEU A 253 18.13 -16.18 -10.12
N SER A 254 17.59 -16.52 -8.95
CA SER A 254 16.32 -15.95 -8.49
C SER A 254 16.40 -14.45 -8.24
N THR A 255 17.53 -13.95 -7.75
CA THR A 255 17.75 -12.53 -7.50
C THR A 255 17.96 -11.80 -8.81
N THR A 256 18.78 -12.35 -9.72
CA THR A 256 18.95 -11.84 -11.08
C THR A 256 17.59 -11.71 -11.78
N LYS A 257 16.75 -12.76 -11.71
CA LYS A 257 15.40 -12.75 -12.29
C LYS A 257 14.52 -11.61 -11.75
N GLN A 258 14.55 -11.33 -10.44
CA GLN A 258 13.76 -10.22 -9.89
C GLN A 258 14.21 -8.85 -10.40
N ASN A 259 15.53 -8.64 -10.54
CA ASN A 259 16.06 -7.39 -11.11
C ASN A 259 15.70 -7.25 -12.60
N LEU A 260 15.77 -8.34 -13.36
CA LEU A 260 15.34 -8.35 -14.77
C LEU A 260 13.84 -8.11 -14.91
N PHE A 261 13.00 -8.65 -14.01
CA PHE A 261 11.57 -8.33 -13.97
C PHE A 261 11.27 -6.88 -13.65
N TRP A 262 12.07 -6.26 -12.78
CA TRP A 262 11.97 -4.82 -12.55
C TRP A 262 12.24 -4.04 -13.83
N LEU A 263 13.32 -4.38 -14.55
CA LEU A 263 13.66 -3.76 -15.84
C LEU A 263 12.54 -3.92 -16.87
N SER A 264 12.01 -5.14 -17.05
CA SER A 264 10.90 -5.38 -17.98
C SER A 264 9.61 -4.65 -17.56
N ARG A 265 9.33 -4.54 -16.26
CA ARG A 265 8.21 -3.73 -15.76
C ARG A 265 8.32 -2.27 -16.20
N LEU A 266 9.52 -1.69 -16.15
CA LEU A 266 9.74 -0.32 -16.62
C LEU A 266 9.42 -0.20 -18.11
N MET A 267 9.79 -1.18 -18.95
CA MET A 267 9.46 -1.12 -20.38
C MET A 267 7.95 -1.15 -20.63
N TYR A 268 7.21 -2.02 -19.94
CA TYR A 268 5.75 -2.03 -20.03
C TYR A 268 5.12 -0.71 -19.54
N ARG A 269 5.71 -0.07 -18.53
CA ARG A 269 5.27 1.25 -18.08
C ARG A 269 5.55 2.34 -19.11
N ALA A 270 6.72 2.31 -19.75
CA ALA A 270 7.06 3.24 -20.83
C ALA A 270 6.10 3.12 -22.02
N ILE A 271 5.68 1.89 -22.37
CA ILE A 271 4.67 1.66 -23.42
C ILE A 271 3.30 2.18 -23.00
N SER A 272 2.87 1.89 -21.77
CA SER A 272 1.61 2.41 -21.22
C SER A 272 1.57 3.94 -21.19
N GLN A 273 2.73 4.59 -21.05
CA GLN A 273 2.92 6.04 -21.11
C GLN A 273 3.16 6.56 -22.54
N GLN A 274 3.20 5.68 -23.54
CA GLN A 274 3.51 6.00 -24.94
C GLN A 274 4.88 6.68 -25.15
N THR A 275 5.81 6.50 -24.21
CA THR A 275 7.19 7.02 -24.34
C THR A 275 8.01 6.21 -25.35
N ILE A 276 7.75 4.90 -25.44
CA ILE A 276 8.31 4.00 -26.44
C ILE A 276 7.19 3.24 -27.13
N ARG A 277 7.42 2.84 -28.37
CA ARG A 277 6.39 2.18 -29.22
C ARG A 277 6.27 0.67 -28.97
N TYR A 278 7.37 0.01 -28.62
CA TYR A 278 7.43 -1.44 -28.40
C TYR A 278 8.39 -1.78 -27.25
N ASN A 279 8.29 -2.99 -26.70
CA ASN A 279 9.16 -3.45 -25.62
C ASN A 279 10.46 -4.02 -26.20
N PRO A 280 11.64 -3.43 -25.92
CA PRO A 280 12.91 -3.96 -26.44
C PRO A 280 13.29 -5.33 -25.84
N PHE A 281 12.58 -5.81 -24.81
CA PHE A 281 12.86 -7.05 -24.09
C PHE A 281 11.72 -8.08 -24.19
N GLU A 282 10.86 -7.99 -25.21
CA GLU A 282 9.68 -8.86 -25.35
C GLU A 282 10.06 -10.35 -25.43
N ASP A 283 11.10 -10.67 -26.19
CA ASP A 283 11.61 -12.04 -26.38
C ASP A 283 12.60 -12.51 -25.29
N ALA A 284 12.70 -11.75 -24.18
CA ALA A 284 13.68 -12.04 -23.15
C ALA A 284 13.42 -13.39 -22.45
N LYS A 285 14.40 -14.30 -22.54
CA LYS A 285 14.34 -15.62 -21.90
C LYS A 285 14.92 -15.55 -20.48
N TYR A 286 14.10 -15.97 -19.51
CA TYR A 286 14.51 -16.08 -18.11
C TYR A 286 14.89 -17.52 -17.76
N GLU A 287 16.06 -17.69 -17.14
CA GLU A 287 16.47 -18.97 -16.59
C GLU A 287 15.51 -19.42 -15.48
N ARG A 288 15.03 -20.67 -15.59
CA ARG A 288 14.22 -21.31 -14.58
C ARG A 288 15.13 -22.09 -13.64
N VAL A 289 14.94 -21.90 -12.35
CA VAL A 289 15.56 -22.75 -11.33
C VAL A 289 14.47 -23.60 -10.72
N GLU A 290 14.62 -24.91 -10.84
CA GLU A 290 13.81 -25.84 -10.08
C GLU A 290 14.16 -25.70 -8.59
N ARG A 291 13.15 -25.32 -7.79
CA ARG A 291 13.33 -25.19 -6.35
C ARG A 291 12.91 -26.49 -5.69
N LYS A 292 13.89 -27.26 -5.22
CA LYS A 292 13.63 -28.38 -4.30
C LYS A 292 13.09 -27.81 -2.99
N ILE A 293 11.89 -28.23 -2.62
CA ILE A 293 11.27 -27.85 -1.35
C ILE A 293 12.03 -28.55 -0.24
N ARG A 294 12.27 -27.82 0.86
CA ARG A 294 12.86 -28.38 2.06
C ARG A 294 11.73 -28.71 3.04
N CYS A 295 11.61 -29.99 3.37
CA CYS A 295 10.67 -30.52 4.35
C CYS A 295 11.40 -31.45 5.33
N LEU A 296 10.85 -31.61 6.53
CA LEU A 296 11.35 -32.50 7.57
C LEU A 296 10.61 -33.83 7.50
N GLY A 297 11.35 -34.93 7.70
CA GLY A 297 10.75 -36.24 7.86
C GLY A 297 10.17 -36.45 9.27
N LYS A 298 9.42 -37.54 9.46
CA LYS A 298 8.86 -37.93 10.77
C LYS A 298 9.93 -38.07 11.85
N THR A 299 11.08 -38.63 11.48
CA THR A 299 12.24 -38.81 12.38
C THR A 299 12.84 -37.48 12.82
N ASP A 300 12.94 -36.51 11.91
CA ASP A 300 13.44 -35.16 12.23
C ASP A 300 12.50 -34.43 13.20
N VAL A 301 11.19 -34.50 12.95
CA VAL A 301 10.17 -33.90 13.82
C VAL A 301 10.22 -34.56 15.21
N ALA A 302 10.37 -35.89 15.28
CA ALA A 302 10.51 -36.62 16.54
C ALA A 302 11.78 -36.20 17.31
N ARG A 303 12.91 -36.00 16.64
CA ARG A 303 14.15 -35.49 17.28
C ARG A 303 13.94 -34.09 17.87
N ILE A 304 13.25 -33.20 17.15
CA ILE A 304 12.93 -31.84 17.64
C ILE A 304 11.95 -31.90 18.82
N LEU A 305 11.00 -32.85 18.83
CA LEU A 305 10.11 -33.05 19.97
C LEU A 305 10.86 -33.54 21.23
N ALA A 306 11.84 -34.42 21.06
CA ALA A 306 12.52 -35.08 22.16
C ALA A 306 13.73 -34.32 22.73
N ILE A 307 14.33 -33.38 21.98
CA ILE A 307 15.56 -32.71 22.41
C ILE A 307 15.36 -31.90 23.72
N PRO A 308 16.19 -32.12 24.76
CA PRO A 308 16.18 -31.30 25.96
C PRO A 308 16.87 -29.95 25.70
N LEU A 309 16.20 -28.85 26.04
CA LEU A 309 16.75 -27.49 25.93
C LEU A 309 16.73 -26.81 27.29
N GLN A 310 17.90 -26.41 27.78
CA GLN A 310 18.03 -25.65 29.04
C GLN A 310 17.71 -24.16 28.85
N ASN A 311 17.99 -23.62 27.66
CA ASN A 311 17.72 -22.21 27.35
C ASN A 311 16.22 -21.98 27.13
N LYS A 312 15.62 -21.11 27.96
CA LYS A 312 14.18 -20.79 27.92
C LYS A 312 13.71 -20.19 26.59
N GLU A 313 14.53 -19.37 25.94
CA GLU A 313 14.20 -18.77 24.64
C GLU A 313 14.25 -19.81 23.52
N ALA A 314 15.26 -20.69 23.53
CA ALA A 314 15.35 -21.79 22.57
C ALA A 314 14.17 -22.75 22.74
N GLU A 315 13.78 -23.06 23.97
CA GLU A 315 12.62 -23.89 24.28
C GLU A 315 11.30 -23.24 23.81
N PHE A 316 11.15 -21.93 24.02
CA PHE A 316 10.03 -21.18 23.46
C PHE A 316 10.00 -21.26 21.93
N VAL A 317 11.14 -21.01 21.27
CA VAL A 317 11.27 -21.08 19.80
C VAL A 317 10.95 -22.48 19.27
N ARG A 318 11.40 -23.53 19.96
CA ARG A 318 11.08 -24.94 19.64
C ARG A 318 9.58 -25.19 19.66
N ARG A 319 8.88 -24.75 20.72
CA ARG A 319 7.43 -24.91 20.87
C ARG A 319 6.65 -24.20 19.77
N ILE A 320 6.95 -22.93 19.50
CA ILE A 320 6.25 -22.19 18.45
C ILE A 320 6.54 -22.75 17.04
N PHE A 321 7.72 -23.32 16.83
CA PHE A 321 8.06 -23.97 15.57
C PHE A 321 7.31 -25.30 15.38
N LEU A 322 7.25 -26.14 16.41
CA LEU A 322 6.44 -27.36 16.41
C LEU A 322 4.96 -27.02 16.24
N PHE A 323 4.47 -25.99 16.92
CA PHE A 323 3.11 -25.49 16.74
C PHE A 323 2.85 -25.10 15.28
N SER A 324 3.77 -24.36 14.64
CA SER A 324 3.67 -24.02 13.21
C SER A 324 3.65 -25.26 12.30
N ILE A 325 4.43 -26.30 12.61
CA ILE A 325 4.36 -27.58 11.89
C ILE A 325 2.95 -28.17 12.01
N PHE A 326 2.41 -28.31 13.21
CA PHE A 326 1.12 -28.99 13.42
C PHE A 326 -0.12 -28.14 13.10
N THR A 327 0.05 -26.85 12.76
CA THR A 327 -1.07 -25.93 12.46
C THR A 327 -0.97 -25.24 11.11
N VAL A 328 0.10 -25.48 10.34
CA VAL A 328 0.31 -24.94 8.98
C VAL A 328 0.51 -23.41 8.92
N LEU A 329 0.48 -22.74 10.06
CA LEU A 329 0.61 -21.29 10.15
C LEU A 329 2.02 -20.85 9.78
N ALA A 330 2.13 -19.76 9.01
CA ALA A 330 3.41 -19.12 8.80
C ALA A 330 3.83 -18.36 10.07
N PHE A 331 5.13 -18.08 10.23
CA PHE A 331 5.60 -17.33 11.40
C PHE A 331 4.85 -16.01 11.64
N ALA A 332 4.55 -15.28 10.57
CA ALA A 332 3.83 -14.00 10.66
C ALA A 332 2.43 -14.17 11.28
N ASP A 333 1.80 -15.32 11.06
CA ASP A 333 0.48 -15.66 11.55
C ASP A 333 0.58 -16.20 12.99
N VAL A 334 1.55 -17.09 13.28
CA VAL A 334 1.83 -17.56 14.64
C VAL A 334 2.14 -16.40 15.59
N SER A 335 2.94 -15.42 15.15
CA SER A 335 3.30 -14.25 15.97
C SER A 335 2.14 -13.31 16.26
N LYS A 336 1.04 -13.43 15.51
CA LYS A 336 -0.16 -12.59 15.63
C LYS A 336 -1.39 -13.35 16.12
N LEU A 337 -1.26 -14.66 16.36
CA LEU A 337 -2.35 -15.53 16.75
C LEU A 337 -2.89 -15.12 18.12
N ARG A 338 -4.21 -14.96 18.20
CA ARG A 338 -4.96 -14.58 19.40
C ARG A 338 -5.82 -15.74 19.89
N TYR A 339 -6.26 -15.68 21.15
CA TYR A 339 -7.16 -16.68 21.69
C TYR A 339 -8.52 -16.69 20.98
N CYS A 340 -9.02 -15.53 20.50
CA CYS A 340 -10.26 -15.49 19.72
C CYS A 340 -10.17 -16.17 18.34
N ASP A 341 -8.96 -16.38 17.80
CA ASP A 341 -8.77 -17.07 16.52
C ASP A 341 -8.97 -18.59 16.62
N ILE A 342 -9.14 -19.12 17.85
CA ILE A 342 -9.37 -20.53 18.13
C ILE A 342 -10.86 -20.74 18.45
N GLU A 343 -11.56 -21.40 17.53
CA GLU A 343 -12.99 -21.72 17.65
C GLU A 343 -13.17 -23.20 18.02
N THR A 344 -14.21 -23.52 18.79
CA THR A 344 -14.61 -24.89 19.11
C THR A 344 -15.93 -25.19 18.41
N ASN A 345 -16.02 -26.30 17.67
CA ASN A 345 -17.29 -26.72 17.07
C ASN A 345 -18.20 -27.45 18.07
N SER A 346 -19.41 -27.80 17.62
CA SER A 346 -20.38 -28.58 18.41
C SER A 346 -19.87 -29.97 18.84
N ALA A 347 -18.88 -30.54 18.15
CA ALA A 347 -18.27 -31.82 18.48
C ALA A 347 -17.08 -31.69 19.46
N GLY A 348 -16.80 -30.50 19.98
CA GLY A 348 -15.70 -30.25 20.92
C GLY A 348 -14.30 -30.18 20.27
N ILE A 349 -14.22 -30.23 18.94
CA ILE A 349 -12.96 -30.10 18.20
C ILE A 349 -12.63 -28.61 18.08
N ARG A 350 -11.37 -28.25 18.36
CA ARG A 350 -10.87 -26.89 18.22
C ARG A 350 -10.19 -26.68 16.86
N TYR A 351 -10.38 -25.50 16.29
CA TYR A 351 -9.85 -25.11 14.98
C TYR A 351 -9.22 -23.73 15.06
N ILE A 352 -8.16 -23.52 14.29
CA ILE A 352 -7.67 -22.18 13.99
C ILE A 352 -8.33 -21.72 12.70
N ARG A 353 -9.00 -20.58 12.77
CA ARG A 353 -9.67 -19.95 11.62
C ARG A 353 -9.02 -18.61 11.33
N GLN A 354 -8.44 -18.46 10.14
CA GLN A 354 -7.77 -17.23 9.75
C GLN A 354 -8.15 -16.79 8.34
N TYR A 355 -8.49 -15.50 8.22
CA TYR A 355 -8.78 -14.89 6.94
C TYR A 355 -7.54 -14.24 6.33
N ARG A 356 -7.07 -14.76 5.20
CA ARG A 356 -5.81 -14.30 4.61
C ARG A 356 -6.03 -13.09 3.72
N LYS A 357 -5.78 -11.89 4.26
CA LYS A 357 -5.91 -10.59 3.55
C LYS A 357 -5.27 -10.53 2.15
N LYS A 358 -4.19 -11.27 1.90
CA LYS A 358 -3.49 -11.23 0.60
C LYS A 358 -4.21 -12.04 -0.49
N THR A 359 -4.84 -13.14 -0.12
CA THR A 359 -5.41 -14.10 -1.07
C THR A 359 -6.92 -14.16 -1.02
N ASP A 360 -7.54 -13.51 -0.03
CA ASP A 360 -8.99 -13.54 0.19
C ASP A 360 -9.53 -14.96 0.37
N VAL A 361 -8.68 -15.85 0.91
CA VAL A 361 -9.02 -17.26 1.15
C VAL A 361 -8.95 -17.52 2.63
N GLU A 362 -9.99 -18.15 3.13
CA GLU A 362 -10.08 -18.64 4.50
C GLU A 362 -9.22 -19.90 4.69
N SER A 363 -8.41 -19.89 5.75
CA SER A 363 -7.64 -21.03 6.22
C SER A 363 -8.31 -21.61 7.45
N ILE A 364 -8.64 -22.89 7.41
CA ILE A 364 -9.22 -23.62 8.54
C ILE A 364 -8.33 -24.81 8.84
N THR A 365 -7.79 -24.87 10.05
CA THR A 365 -6.91 -25.98 10.47
C THR A 365 -7.40 -26.57 11.80
N PRO A 366 -7.80 -27.86 11.85
CA PRO A 366 -8.09 -28.54 13.10
C PRO A 366 -6.82 -28.66 13.96
N LEU A 367 -6.95 -28.46 15.27
CA LEU A 367 -5.82 -28.56 16.18
C LEU A 367 -5.40 -30.01 16.43
N HIS A 368 -4.15 -30.31 16.09
CA HIS A 368 -3.52 -31.60 16.42
C HIS A 368 -3.28 -31.71 17.94
N PRO A 369 -3.34 -32.91 18.56
CA PRO A 369 -3.11 -33.08 20.00
C PRO A 369 -1.78 -32.50 20.51
N ILE A 370 -0.72 -32.54 19.71
CA ILE A 370 0.56 -31.90 20.06
C ILE A 370 0.43 -30.36 20.07
N ALA A 371 -0.32 -29.78 19.14
CA ALA A 371 -0.57 -28.34 19.13
C ALA A 371 -1.40 -27.91 20.35
N GLU A 372 -2.38 -28.74 20.73
CA GLU A 372 -3.19 -28.58 21.95
C GLU A 372 -2.34 -28.60 23.22
N GLN A 373 -1.42 -29.57 23.33
CA GLN A 373 -0.46 -29.65 24.43
C GLN A 373 0.40 -28.39 24.50
N ILE A 374 0.91 -27.91 23.36
CA ILE A 374 1.69 -26.67 23.32
C ILE A 374 0.84 -25.48 23.79
N LEU A 375 -0.42 -25.36 23.35
CA LEU A 375 -1.32 -24.28 23.80
C LEU A 375 -1.58 -24.31 25.31
N SER A 376 -1.68 -25.49 25.92
CA SER A 376 -1.88 -25.63 27.37
C SER A 376 -0.75 -25.02 28.21
N LEU A 377 0.46 -24.92 27.64
CA LEU A 377 1.62 -24.28 28.28
C LEU A 377 1.57 -22.74 28.22
N PHE A 378 0.66 -22.17 27.43
CA PHE A 378 0.43 -20.74 27.29
C PHE A 378 -1.05 -20.43 27.59
N PRO A 379 -1.47 -20.49 28.87
CA PRO A 379 -2.84 -20.12 29.24
C PRO A 379 -3.05 -18.60 29.17
N PRO A 380 -4.28 -18.13 28.93
CA PRO A 380 -4.60 -16.70 29.00
C PRO A 380 -4.41 -16.20 30.44
N LYS A 381 -3.92 -14.96 30.61
CA LYS A 381 -3.73 -14.37 31.95
C LYS A 381 -5.07 -14.11 32.64
N GLU A 382 -6.10 -13.76 31.87
CA GLU A 382 -7.47 -13.58 32.34
C GLU A 382 -8.47 -14.30 31.43
N LYS A 383 -9.58 -14.81 32.00
CA LYS A 383 -10.59 -15.62 31.29
C LYS A 383 -11.27 -14.93 30.11
N LYS A 384 -11.19 -13.59 29.99
CA LYS A 384 -11.80 -12.78 28.92
C LYS A 384 -10.79 -11.96 28.11
N GLU A 385 -9.48 -12.15 28.30
CA GLU A 385 -8.46 -11.36 27.58
C GLU A 385 -8.25 -11.90 26.16
N ASP A 386 -8.67 -11.15 25.15
CA ASP A 386 -8.27 -11.40 23.77
C ASP A 386 -6.87 -10.82 23.49
N SER A 387 -5.84 -11.60 23.84
CA SER A 387 -4.44 -11.25 23.61
C SER A 387 -3.70 -12.26 22.76
N LEU A 388 -2.49 -11.87 22.32
CA LEU A 388 -1.59 -12.76 21.59
C LEU A 388 -1.23 -13.99 22.44
N ILE A 389 -1.34 -15.18 21.84
CA ILE A 389 -0.98 -16.45 22.49
C ILE A 389 0.54 -16.51 22.71
N PHE A 390 1.31 -16.25 21.66
CA PHE A 390 2.77 -16.33 21.68
C PHE A 390 3.41 -14.95 21.81
N LYS A 391 3.34 -14.34 23.00
CA LYS A 391 4.02 -13.07 23.30
C LYS A 391 5.54 -13.30 23.34
N THR A 392 6.30 -12.54 22.55
CA THR A 392 7.76 -12.65 22.52
C THR A 392 8.42 -11.28 22.36
N SER A 393 9.54 -11.07 23.07
CA SER A 393 10.45 -9.93 22.88
C SER A 393 11.51 -10.20 21.83
N LEU A 394 11.59 -11.43 21.31
CA LEU A 394 12.63 -11.84 20.36
C LEU A 394 12.34 -11.26 18.98
N SER A 395 13.37 -10.67 18.37
CA SER A 395 13.34 -10.29 16.97
C SER A 395 13.30 -11.52 16.07
N ARG A 396 12.81 -11.34 14.84
CA ARG A 396 12.79 -12.40 13.82
C ARG A 396 14.19 -13.00 13.54
N ILE A 397 15.24 -12.20 13.70
CA ILE A 397 16.63 -12.63 13.54
C ILE A 397 17.02 -13.58 14.68
N GLN A 398 16.75 -13.19 15.93
CA GLN A 398 17.04 -14.03 17.11
C GLN A 398 16.30 -15.37 17.04
N ILE A 399 15.01 -15.35 16.65
CA ILE A 399 14.23 -16.59 16.45
C ILE A 399 14.87 -17.48 15.38
N GLY A 400 15.34 -16.89 14.28
CA GLY A 400 16.06 -17.62 13.24
C GLY A 400 17.39 -18.23 13.72
N MET A 401 18.13 -17.52 14.57
CA MET A 401 19.37 -18.03 15.18
C MET A 401 19.10 -19.21 16.11
N HIS A 402 18.09 -19.11 16.98
CA HIS A 402 17.65 -20.20 17.85
C HIS A 402 17.22 -21.43 17.03
N LEU A 403 16.43 -21.25 15.96
CA LEU A 403 16.06 -22.36 15.07
C LEU A 403 17.27 -23.04 14.42
N LYS A 404 18.27 -22.26 14.01
CA LYS A 404 19.51 -22.81 13.45
C LYS A 404 20.25 -23.65 14.49
N ALA A 405 20.37 -23.14 15.72
CA ALA A 405 21.02 -23.86 16.82
C ALA A 405 20.29 -25.17 17.16
N ILE A 406 18.96 -25.14 17.26
CA ILE A 406 18.13 -26.33 17.51
C ILE A 406 18.31 -27.37 16.40
N GLY A 407 18.29 -26.93 15.13
CA GLY A 407 18.50 -27.82 13.99
C GLY A 407 19.87 -28.52 14.03
N LEU A 408 20.92 -27.77 14.33
CA LEU A 408 22.27 -28.32 14.49
C LEU A 408 22.35 -29.32 15.65
N ALA A 409 21.77 -29.00 16.80
CA ALA A 409 21.76 -29.88 17.98
C ALA A 409 20.96 -31.18 17.73
N CYS A 410 19.93 -31.13 16.87
CA CYS A 410 19.20 -32.32 16.43
C CYS A 410 19.92 -33.13 15.34
N GLY A 411 21.08 -32.68 14.84
CA GLY A 411 21.78 -33.31 13.71
C GLY A 411 21.05 -33.15 12.37
N ILE A 412 20.28 -32.09 12.19
CA ILE A 412 19.54 -31.79 10.97
C ILE A 412 20.43 -30.91 10.07
N ARG A 413 20.87 -31.47 8.94
CA ARG A 413 21.81 -30.79 8.01
C ARG A 413 21.19 -29.59 7.28
N GLN A 414 19.86 -29.56 7.13
CA GLN A 414 19.16 -28.47 6.45
C GLN A 414 18.79 -27.34 7.42
N PRO A 415 18.85 -26.07 6.99
CA PRO A 415 18.50 -24.94 7.85
C PRO A 415 17.00 -24.92 8.13
N LEU A 416 16.64 -24.89 9.42
CA LEU A 416 15.26 -24.80 9.86
C LEU A 416 14.68 -23.40 9.65
N SER A 417 13.43 -23.34 9.22
CA SER A 417 12.64 -22.11 9.16
C SER A 417 11.15 -22.46 9.27
N PHE A 418 10.31 -21.52 9.69
CA PHE A 418 8.87 -21.73 9.75
C PHE A 418 8.26 -22.14 8.40
N HIS A 419 8.85 -21.71 7.28
CA HIS A 419 8.41 -22.21 5.96
C HIS A 419 8.75 -23.69 5.77
N VAL A 420 9.93 -24.15 6.20
CA VAL A 420 10.26 -25.59 6.23
C VAL A 420 9.25 -26.33 7.08
N GLY A 421 8.88 -25.81 8.25
CA GLY A 421 7.87 -26.43 9.12
C GLY A 421 6.51 -26.57 8.42
N ARG A 422 6.01 -25.49 7.81
CA ARG A 422 4.79 -25.50 7.01
C ARG A 422 4.85 -26.46 5.81
N HIS A 423 5.99 -26.55 5.12
CA HIS A 423 6.18 -27.52 4.03
C HIS A 423 6.20 -28.95 4.56
N SER A 424 6.77 -29.18 5.74
CA SER A 424 6.80 -30.48 6.41
C SER A 424 5.39 -30.98 6.71
N PHE A 425 4.50 -30.10 7.18
CA PHE A 425 3.09 -30.47 7.36
C PHE A 425 2.46 -30.95 6.06
N GLY A 426 2.60 -30.19 4.97
CA GLY A 426 2.01 -30.53 3.67
C GLY A 426 2.46 -31.91 3.18
N THR A 427 3.76 -32.19 3.24
CA THR A 427 4.30 -33.50 2.87
C THR A 427 3.83 -34.61 3.80
N LEU A 428 3.92 -34.42 5.13
CA LEU A 428 3.58 -35.46 6.12
C LEU A 428 2.09 -35.80 6.14
N THR A 429 1.21 -34.82 5.93
CA THR A 429 -0.24 -35.06 5.85
C THR A 429 -0.65 -35.71 4.54
N LEU A 430 0.00 -35.37 3.44
CA LEU A 430 -0.20 -36.06 2.17
C LEU A 430 0.25 -37.53 2.26
N GLU A 431 1.39 -37.80 2.90
CA GLU A 431 1.85 -39.17 3.20
C GLU A 431 0.87 -39.93 4.10
N ALA A 432 0.18 -39.24 5.00
CA ALA A 432 -0.86 -39.81 5.86
C ALA A 432 -2.19 -40.08 5.12
N GLY A 433 -2.30 -39.70 3.84
CA GLY A 433 -3.47 -39.95 3.01
C GLY A 433 -4.52 -38.84 3.02
N VAL A 434 -4.20 -37.65 3.55
CA VAL A 434 -5.11 -36.50 3.49
C VAL A 434 -5.18 -35.97 2.05
N PRO A 435 -6.38 -35.72 1.49
CA PRO A 435 -6.53 -35.17 0.14
C PRO A 435 -5.82 -33.82 -0.03
N ILE A 436 -5.26 -33.59 -1.22
CA ILE A 436 -4.47 -32.39 -1.51
C ILE A 436 -5.31 -31.10 -1.43
N GLU A 437 -6.60 -31.19 -1.71
CA GLU A 437 -7.58 -30.11 -1.61
C GLU A 437 -7.77 -29.69 -0.16
N SER A 438 -7.87 -30.65 0.76
CA SER A 438 -7.96 -30.39 2.20
C SER A 438 -6.68 -29.72 2.70
N ILE A 439 -5.51 -30.19 2.24
CA ILE A 439 -4.21 -29.58 2.56
C ILE A 439 -4.14 -28.14 2.02
N ALA A 440 -4.58 -27.91 0.79
CA ALA A 440 -4.61 -26.58 0.18
C ALA A 440 -5.49 -25.60 0.98
N LYS A 441 -6.65 -26.07 1.47
CA LYS A 441 -7.56 -25.30 2.32
C LYS A 441 -6.96 -25.01 3.71
N MET A 442 -6.35 -26.00 4.35
CA MET A 442 -5.61 -25.81 5.63
C MET A 442 -4.42 -24.86 5.48
N MET A 443 -3.84 -24.78 4.28
CA MET A 443 -2.75 -23.84 3.95
C MET A 443 -3.25 -22.45 3.57
N GLY A 444 -4.52 -22.25 3.24
CA GLY A 444 -5.01 -21.00 2.66
C GLY A 444 -4.30 -20.66 1.34
N HIS A 445 -4.14 -21.65 0.45
CA HIS A 445 -3.64 -21.47 -0.90
C HIS A 445 -4.78 -21.08 -1.85
N ALA A 446 -4.58 -20.03 -2.66
CA ALA A 446 -5.54 -19.60 -3.68
C ALA A 446 -5.61 -20.53 -4.89
N SER A 447 -4.61 -21.39 -5.08
CA SER A 447 -4.55 -22.37 -6.17
C SER A 447 -3.94 -23.68 -5.69
N ILE A 448 -4.55 -24.79 -6.08
CA ILE A 448 -4.09 -26.16 -5.79
C ILE A 448 -2.70 -26.41 -6.37
N VAL A 449 -2.30 -25.72 -7.46
CA VAL A 449 -0.95 -25.79 -8.05
C VAL A 449 0.13 -25.44 -7.03
N SER A 450 -0.17 -24.53 -6.09
CA SER A 450 0.77 -24.19 -5.02
C SER A 450 0.94 -25.31 -3.98
N THR A 451 0.03 -26.27 -3.94
CA THR A 451 0.06 -27.44 -3.05
C THR A 451 0.59 -28.68 -3.78
N GLN A 452 0.53 -28.75 -5.11
CA GLN A 452 1.13 -29.83 -5.92
C GLN A 452 2.63 -29.98 -5.70
N ILE A 453 3.29 -28.92 -5.24
CA ILE A 453 4.70 -28.92 -4.87
C ILE A 453 5.03 -30.03 -3.84
N TYR A 454 4.06 -30.45 -3.01
CA TYR A 454 4.23 -31.52 -2.01
C TYR A 454 4.00 -32.94 -2.55
N ALA A 455 3.36 -33.05 -3.71
CA ALA A 455 3.06 -34.32 -4.36
C ALA A 455 4.30 -34.83 -5.09
N GLN A 456 5.33 -35.25 -4.34
CA GLN A 456 6.31 -36.18 -4.89
C GLN A 456 5.65 -37.56 -4.90
N ILE A 457 5.23 -37.99 -6.09
CA ILE A 457 4.72 -39.34 -6.29
C ILE A 457 5.93 -40.28 -6.11
N THR A 458 6.01 -40.92 -4.95
CA THR A 458 6.99 -41.98 -4.70
C THR A 458 6.38 -43.33 -5.06
N ASP A 459 7.19 -44.28 -5.50
CA ASP A 459 6.71 -45.64 -5.84
C ASP A 459 5.97 -46.30 -4.65
N GLN A 460 6.42 -46.02 -3.43
CA GLN A 460 5.75 -46.46 -2.20
C GLN A 460 4.36 -45.86 -2.01
N LYS A 461 4.15 -44.60 -2.43
CA LYS A 461 2.84 -43.94 -2.36
C LYS A 461 1.91 -44.52 -3.42
N ILE A 462 2.39 -44.73 -4.65
CA ILE A 462 1.63 -45.42 -5.71
C ILE A 462 1.18 -46.80 -5.22
N SER A 463 2.12 -47.60 -4.70
CA SER A 463 1.81 -48.94 -4.19
C SER A 463 0.75 -48.91 -3.08
N LYS A 464 0.88 -48.01 -2.10
CA LYS A 464 -0.10 -47.88 -1.01
C LYS A 464 -1.48 -47.45 -1.48
N ASP A 465 -1.54 -46.53 -2.44
CA ASP A 465 -2.81 -46.02 -2.96
C ASP A 465 -3.51 -47.10 -3.79
N MET A 466 -2.76 -47.89 -4.57
CA MET A 466 -3.27 -49.08 -5.25
C MET A 466 -3.72 -50.17 -4.27
N ASP A 467 -2.95 -50.45 -3.22
CA ASP A 467 -3.34 -51.42 -2.18
C ASP A 467 -4.64 -50.99 -1.46
N GLN A 468 -4.82 -49.70 -1.20
CA GLN A 468 -6.05 -49.17 -0.61
C GLN A 468 -7.24 -49.28 -1.56
N LEU A 469 -7.04 -49.05 -2.86
CA LEU A 469 -8.06 -49.24 -3.89
C LEU A 469 -8.46 -50.72 -3.99
N ILE A 470 -7.48 -51.63 -4.04
CA ILE A 470 -7.71 -53.08 -4.06
C ILE A 470 -8.50 -53.50 -2.81
N LYS A 471 -8.11 -53.05 -1.62
CA LYS A 471 -8.84 -53.34 -0.36
C LYS A 471 -10.27 -52.79 -0.32
N LYS A 472 -10.53 -51.62 -0.92
CA LYS A 472 -11.87 -51.06 -1.05
C LYS A 472 -12.72 -51.85 -2.04
N SER A 473 -12.14 -52.28 -3.17
CA SER A 473 -12.82 -53.13 -4.16
C SER A 473 -13.15 -54.54 -3.65
N THR A 474 -12.37 -55.09 -2.71
CA THR A 474 -12.67 -56.39 -2.10
C THR A 474 -13.76 -56.30 -1.04
N ARG A 475 -13.95 -55.15 -0.38
CA ARG A 475 -15.02 -54.93 0.62
C ARG A 475 -16.37 -54.58 -0.01
N ASN A 476 -16.38 -53.82 -1.10
CA ASN A 476 -17.58 -53.57 -1.88
C ASN A 476 -17.54 -54.50 -3.09
N LYS A 477 -18.30 -55.61 -3.09
CA LYS A 477 -18.51 -56.49 -4.26
C LYS A 477 -19.27 -55.78 -5.40
N ASN A 478 -18.84 -54.59 -5.79
CA ASN A 478 -19.24 -53.90 -7.02
C ASN A 478 -18.09 -52.98 -7.44
N ILE A 479 -17.29 -53.55 -8.35
CA ILE A 479 -16.58 -52.95 -9.49
C ILE A 479 -15.82 -51.64 -9.21
N PHE A 480 -14.50 -51.80 -9.09
CA PHE A 480 -13.55 -51.15 -9.99
C PHE A 480 -12.73 -52.24 -10.68
#